data_AF-A0A433ZZC9-F1
#
_entry.id   AF-A0A433ZZC9-F1
#
_cell.length_a   1.000
_cell.length_b   1.000
_cell.length_c   1.000
_cell.angle_alpha   90.00
_cell.angle_beta   90.00
_cell.angle_gamma   90.00
#
_symmetry.space_group_name_H-M   'P 1'
#
loop_
_entity.id
_entity.type
_entity.pdbx_description
1 polymer ?
#
loop_
_entity_poly.entity_id
_entity_poly.type
_entity_poly.pdbx_seq_one_letter_code
_entity_poly.pdbx_strand_id
1 'polypeptide(L)'
;QVGSVYSRSGDNTNSLLYYKRALVAMERELGPDHPSLAVGIANVGAGEGNAGNYETAIALTKRGLTLQEKQGKSTLAVANTLNNLAFLYGKM
;
A
#
# COMPACT_ATOMS: atom_id res chain seq x y z
N GLN A 1 2.16 12.11 -20.58
CA GLN A 1 1.30 12.63 -19.51
C GLN A 1 -0.06 11.95 -19.65
N VAL A 2 -0.26 10.81 -18.99
CA VAL A 2 -1.55 10.10 -18.99
C VAL A 2 -1.65 9.33 -17.67
N GLY A 3 -2.72 9.54 -16.91
CA GLY A 3 -3.01 8.69 -15.74
C GLY A 3 -3.53 9.39 -14.49
N SER A 4 -4.12 10.58 -14.57
CA SER A 4 -4.68 11.29 -13.40
C SER A 4 -6.21 11.15 -13.24
N VAL A 5 -6.82 10.04 -13.68
CA VAL A 5 -8.29 9.86 -13.57
C VAL A 5 -8.64 8.42 -13.20
N TYR A 6 -8.47 8.07 -11.92
CA TYR A 6 -8.98 6.81 -11.35
C TYR A 6 -9.77 7.10 -10.07
N SER A 7 -10.76 8.00 -10.18
CA SER A 7 -11.62 8.37 -9.06
C SER A 7 -13.07 8.36 -9.51
N ARG A 8 -13.67 7.16 -9.56
CA ARG A 8 -15.12 6.92 -9.37
C ARG A 8 -15.47 5.43 -9.46
N SER A 9 -15.60 4.81 -8.29
CA SER A 9 -16.74 3.94 -7.93
C SER A 9 -17.00 2.62 -8.67
N GLY A 10 -16.10 2.10 -9.51
CA GLY A 10 -16.32 0.79 -10.15
C GLY A 10 -15.06 0.00 -10.50
N ASP A 11 -13.88 0.54 -10.20
CA ASP A 11 -12.59 0.06 -10.71
C ASP A 11 -11.72 -0.65 -9.66
N ASN A 12 -12.29 -0.96 -8.49
CA ASN A 12 -11.57 -1.57 -7.37
C ASN A 12 -10.93 -2.92 -7.77
N THR A 13 -11.60 -3.69 -8.63
CA THR A 13 -11.09 -4.97 -9.15
C THR A 13 -9.86 -4.79 -10.05
N ASN A 14 -9.84 -3.72 -10.85
CA ASN A 14 -8.70 -3.40 -11.71
C ASN A 14 -7.55 -2.79 -10.90
N SER A 15 -7.82 -1.93 -9.92
CA SER A 15 -6.82 -1.39 -8.98
C SER A 15 -6.03 -2.52 -8.32
N LEU A 16 -6.74 -3.50 -7.74
CA LEU A 16 -6.12 -4.65 -7.11
C LEU A 16 -5.30 -5.51 -8.08
N LEU A 17 -5.78 -5.68 -9.33
CA LEU A 17 -5.08 -6.43 -10.36
C LEU A 17 -3.77 -5.73 -10.80
N TYR A 18 -3.83 -4.43 -11.11
CA TYR A 18 -2.66 -3.64 -11.49
C TYR A 18 -1.67 -3.55 -10.34
N TYR A 19 -2.15 -3.46 -9.11
CA TYR A 19 -1.32 -3.49 -7.93
C TYR A 19 -0.61 -4.83 -7.73
N LYS A 20 -1.33 -5.96 -7.81
CA LYS A 20 -0.69 -7.28 -7.74
C LYS A 20 0.38 -7.44 -8.82
N ARG A 21 0.13 -6.94 -10.03
CA ARG A 21 1.12 -6.90 -11.11
C ARG A 21 2.32 -6.02 -10.78
N ALA A 22 2.10 -4.81 -10.26
CA ALA A 22 3.17 -3.90 -9.87
C ALA A 22 4.02 -4.47 -8.72
N LEU A 23 3.38 -5.13 -7.74
CA LEU A 23 4.02 -5.85 -6.65
C LEU A 23 4.94 -6.96 -7.15
N VAL A 24 4.42 -7.85 -8.00
CA VAL A 24 5.20 -8.95 -8.58
C VAL A 24 6.38 -8.42 -9.40
N ALA A 25 6.16 -7.35 -10.17
CA ALA A 25 7.23 -6.69 -10.92
C ALA A 25 8.28 -6.07 -9.99
N MET A 26 7.87 -5.36 -8.94
CA MET A 26 8.79 -4.78 -7.96
C MET A 26 9.56 -5.85 -7.17
N GLU A 27 8.91 -6.92 -6.74
CA GLU A 27 9.55 -8.05 -6.05
C GLU A 27 10.58 -8.74 -6.95
N ARG A 28 10.29 -8.87 -8.24
CA ARG A 28 11.20 -9.48 -9.23
C ARG A 28 12.39 -8.58 -9.56
N GLU A 29 12.16 -7.29 -9.78
CA GLU A 29 13.19 -6.37 -10.28
C GLU A 29 14.06 -5.78 -9.15
N LEU A 30 13.47 -5.54 -7.98
CA LEU A 30 14.17 -4.89 -6.86
C LEU A 30 14.57 -5.87 -5.75
N GLY A 31 13.95 -7.06 -5.73
CA GLY A 31 14.07 -8.02 -4.65
C GLY A 31 13.10 -7.73 -3.48
N PRO A 32 12.77 -8.77 -2.69
CA PRO A 32 11.73 -8.69 -1.64
C PRO A 32 12.10 -7.76 -0.47
N ASP A 33 13.38 -7.44 -0.30
CA ASP A 33 13.89 -6.59 0.78
C ASP A 33 14.14 -5.14 0.34
N HIS A 34 13.66 -4.74 -0.84
CA HIS A 34 13.88 -3.38 -1.32
C HIS A 34 13.03 -2.32 -0.59
N PRO A 35 13.62 -1.20 -0.14
CA PRO A 35 12.94 -0.08 0.53
C PRO A 35 11.71 0.48 -0.19
N SER A 36 11.77 0.53 -1.52
CA SER A 36 10.66 1.06 -2.35
C SER A 36 9.46 0.13 -2.38
N LEU A 37 9.65 -1.19 -2.18
CA LEU A 37 8.56 -2.16 -2.14
C LEU A 37 7.67 -1.90 -0.93
N ALA A 38 8.27 -1.70 0.24
CA ALA A 38 7.55 -1.47 1.48
C ALA A 38 6.74 -0.16 1.48
N VAL A 39 7.30 0.89 0.88
CA VAL A 39 6.61 2.19 0.70
C VAL A 39 5.48 2.08 -0.33
N GLY A 40 5.74 1.42 -1.47
CA GLY A 40 4.72 1.20 -2.50
C GLY A 40 3.52 0.42 -1.96
N ILE A 41 3.77 -0.60 -1.14
CA ILE A 41 2.72 -1.39 -0.51
C ILE A 41 1.85 -0.56 0.44
N ALA A 42 2.47 0.22 1.32
CA ALA A 42 1.76 1.06 2.27
C ALA A 42 0.91 2.15 1.58
N ASN A 43 1.41 2.75 0.50
CA ASN A 43 0.69 3.77 -0.26
C ASN A 43 -0.55 3.21 -0.95
N VAL A 44 -0.49 1.98 -1.46
CA VAL A 44 -1.70 1.35 -2.04
C VAL A 44 -2.69 0.98 -0.96
N GLY A 45 -2.24 0.51 0.20
CA GLY A 45 -3.12 0.34 1.36
C GLY A 45 -3.91 1.61 1.68
N ALA A 46 -3.26 2.77 1.69
CA ALA A 46 -3.94 4.05 1.88
C ALA A 46 -4.94 4.38 0.74
N GLY A 47 -4.59 4.10 -0.51
CA GLY A 47 -5.47 4.28 -1.67
C GLY A 47 -6.75 3.45 -1.60
N GLU A 48 -6.63 2.17 -1.22
CA GLU A 48 -7.77 1.27 -1.04
C GLU A 48 -8.70 1.74 0.10
N GLY A 49 -8.14 2.33 1.16
CA GLY A 49 -8.93 2.94 2.23
C GLY A 49 -9.76 4.14 1.75
N ASN A 50 -9.18 4.98 0.90
CA ASN A 50 -9.91 6.09 0.27
C ASN A 50 -11.02 5.60 -0.67
N ALA A 51 -10.88 4.40 -1.23
CA ALA A 51 -11.90 3.74 -2.05
C ALA A 51 -12.96 2.97 -1.22
N GLY A 52 -12.85 2.98 0.12
CA GLY A 52 -13.76 2.28 1.03
C GLY A 52 -13.46 0.80 1.25
N ASN A 53 -12.37 0.26 0.67
CA ASN A 53 -11.98 -1.14 0.80
C ASN A 53 -11.12 -1.36 2.06
N TYR A 54 -11.67 -1.07 3.24
CA TYR A 54 -10.89 -0.99 4.49
C TYR A 54 -10.16 -2.29 4.87
N GLU A 55 -10.76 -3.47 4.66
CA GLU A 55 -10.09 -4.74 4.94
C GLU A 55 -8.83 -4.94 4.08
N THR A 56 -8.94 -4.66 2.78
CA THR A 56 -7.81 -4.75 1.84
C THR A 56 -6.75 -3.71 2.18
N ALA A 57 -7.18 -2.48 2.47
CA ALA A 57 -6.32 -1.39 2.89
C ALA A 57 -5.47 -1.76 4.13
N ILE A 58 -6.11 -2.33 5.15
CA ILE A 58 -5.45 -2.76 6.39
C ILE A 58 -4.44 -3.87 6.11
N ALA A 59 -4.82 -4.89 5.34
CA ALA A 59 -3.94 -6.01 5.01
C ALA A 59 -2.67 -5.54 4.28
N LEU A 60 -2.82 -4.66 3.30
CA LEU A 60 -1.69 -4.11 2.55
C LEU A 60 -0.82 -3.21 3.43
N THR A 61 -1.42 -2.30 4.19
CA THR A 61 -0.65 -1.38 5.05
C THR A 61 0.13 -2.14 6.12
N LYS A 62 -0.42 -3.21 6.70
CA LYS A 62 0.31 -4.11 7.62
C LYS A 62 1.48 -4.81 6.94
N ARG A 63 1.30 -5.33 5.73
CA ARG A 63 2.38 -5.97 4.98
C ARG A 63 3.53 -4.99 4.70
N GLY A 64 3.21 -3.76 4.35
CA GLY A 64 4.19 -2.69 4.15
C GLY A 64 4.95 -2.36 5.43
N LEU A 65 4.25 -2.29 6.58
CA LEU A 65 4.85 -2.07 7.89
C LEU A 65 5.86 -3.17 8.26
N THR A 66 5.48 -4.44 8.14
CA THR A 66 6.38 -5.56 8.44
C THR A 66 7.65 -5.53 7.59
N LEU A 67 7.56 -5.15 6.32
CA LEU A 67 8.73 -5.00 5.46
C LEU A 67 9.61 -3.81 5.89
N GLN A 68 9.00 -2.68 6.27
CA GLN A 68 9.76 -1.52 6.78
C GLN A 68 10.52 -1.86 8.06
N GLU A 69 9.89 -2.58 8.99
CA GLU A 69 10.50 -3.03 10.24
C GLU A 69 11.66 -4.00 9.97
N LYS A 70 11.46 -4.99 9.08
CA LYS A 70 12.52 -5.94 8.68
C LYS A 70 13.72 -5.24 8.04
N GLN A 71 13.48 -4.20 7.26
CA GLN A 71 14.52 -3.44 6.54
C GLN A 71 15.19 -2.37 7.42
N GLY A 72 14.77 -2.18 8.67
CA GLY A 72 15.32 -1.14 9.54
C GLY A 72 15.06 0.28 9.05
N LYS A 73 13.90 0.53 8.42
CA LYS A 73 13.50 1.86 7.93
C LYS A 73 13.45 2.89 9.06
N SER A 74 13.61 4.16 8.70
CA SER A 74 13.55 5.26 9.68
C SER A 74 12.23 5.26 10.43
N THR A 75 12.29 5.64 11.70
CA THR A 75 11.14 5.76 12.61
C THR A 75 10.00 6.59 12.00
N LEU A 76 10.31 7.57 11.15
CA LEU A 76 9.31 8.40 10.46
C LEU A 76 8.47 7.60 9.44
N ALA A 77 9.07 6.71 8.65
CA ALA A 77 8.32 5.90 7.68
C ALA A 77 7.37 4.92 8.37
N VAL A 78 7.86 4.29 9.44
CA VAL A 78 7.08 3.40 10.30
C VAL A 78 5.93 4.15 10.96
N ALA A 79 6.20 5.34 11.54
CA ALA A 79 5.17 6.17 12.17
C ALA A 79 4.06 6.59 11.20
N ASN A 80 4.41 6.99 9.96
CA ASN A 80 3.41 7.32 8.94
C ASN A 80 2.53 6.12 8.59
N THR A 81 3.15 4.94 8.46
CA THR A 81 2.42 3.70 8.14
C THR A 81 1.48 3.29 9.28
N LEU A 82 1.90 3.47 10.53
CA LEU A 82 1.06 3.25 11.72
C LEU A 82 -0.10 4.24 11.81
N ASN A 83 0.13 5.52 11.51
CA ASN A 83 -0.95 6.53 11.45
C ASN A 83 -2.00 6.16 10.40
N ASN A 84 -1.57 5.68 9.22
CA ASN A 84 -2.49 5.20 8.20
C ASN A 84 -3.31 4.00 8.70
N LEU A 85 -2.69 3.04 9.39
CA LEU A 85 -3.42 1.92 9.99
C LEU A 85 -4.46 2.39 11.01
N ALA A 86 -4.09 3.31 11.90
CA ALA A 86 -5.01 3.87 12.89
C ALA A 86 -6.21 4.57 12.22
N PHE A 87 -5.96 5.34 11.15
CA PHE A 87 -7.03 5.96 10.36
C PHE A 87 -7.95 4.92 9.72
N LEU A 88 -7.39 3.87 9.10
CA LEU A 88 -8.16 2.81 8.46
C LEU A 88 -9.04 2.06 9.47
N TYR A 89 -8.50 1.73 10.64
CA TYR A 89 -9.27 1.08 11.71
C TYR A 89 -10.38 1.96 12.27
N GLY A 90 -10.20 3.28 12.34
CA GLY A 90 -11.24 4.21 12.78
C GLY A 90 -12.35 4.46 11.75
N LYS A 91 -12.18 3.99 10.51
CA LYS A 91 -13.15 4.14 9.41
C LYS A 91 -13.92 2.85 9.08
N MET A 92 -13.52 1.73 9.69
CA MET A 92 -14.17 0.42 9.60
C MET A 92 -15.34 0.33 10.58
#